data_AF-A0A924M1M6-F1
#
_entry.id   AF-A0A924M1M6-F1
#
_cell.length_a   1.000
_cell.length_b   1.000
_cell.length_c   1.000
_cell.angle_alpha   90.00
_cell.angle_beta   90.00
_cell.angle_gamma   90.00
#
_symmetry.space_group_name_H-M   'P 1'
#
loop_
_entity.id
_entity.type
_entity.pdbx_description
1 polymer ?
#
loop_
_entity_poly.entity_id
_entity_poly.type
_entity_poly.pdbx_seq_one_letter_code
_entity_poly.pdbx_strand_id
1 'polypeptide(L)' 'MSRQTQFLFISHNKIAMEMAEQLIGVTMQEQGVSRIVAVDMEAALGFAEAA' A
#
# COMPACT_ATOMS: atom_id res chain seq x y z
N MET A 1 -6.90 18.13 2.61
CA MET A 1 -7.81 17.01 2.96
C MET A 1 -8.78 17.46 4.06
N SER A 2 -9.99 16.89 4.11
CA SER A 2 -10.99 17.21 5.15
C SER A 2 -10.41 16.93 6.54
N ARG A 3 -10.29 17.94 7.41
CA ARG A 3 -9.79 17.77 8.79
C ARG A 3 -10.66 16.85 9.66
N GLN A 4 -11.86 16.52 9.20
CA GLN A 4 -12.86 15.75 9.95
C GLN A 4 -13.17 14.39 9.32
N THR A 5 -12.57 14.06 8.18
CA THR A 5 -12.86 12.82 7.46
C THR A 5 -11.57 12.09 7.13
N GLN A 6 -11.42 10.89 7.70
CA GLN A 6 -10.33 9.99 7.35
C GLN A 6 -10.66 9.28 6.05
N PHE A 7 -9.71 9.32 5.11
CA PHE A 7 -9.82 8.60 3.84
C PHE A 7 -8.99 7.33 3.92
N LEU A 8 -9.64 6.20 3.62
CA LEU A 8 -8.99 4.92 3.33
C LEU A 8 -9.31 4.58 1.88
N PHE A 9 -8.28 4.36 1.08
CA PHE A 9 -8.43 3.95 -0.31
C PHE A 9 -7.43 2.83 -0.62
N ILE A 10 -7.86 1.91 -1.47
CA ILE A 10 -7.05 0.76 -1.91
C ILE A 10 -6.62 1.05 -3.34
N SER A 11 -5.32 1.05 -3.59
CA SER A 11 -4.76 1.44 -4.88
C SER A 11 -3.49 0.65 -5.17
N HIS A 12 -3.28 0.38 -6.46
CA HIS A 12 -2.00 -0.03 -7.04
C HIS A 12 -1.37 1.10 -7.87
N ASN A 13 -1.97 2.30 -7.89
CA ASN A 13 -1.45 3.45 -8.62
C ASN A 13 -0.40 4.18 -7.77
N LYS A 14 0.83 4.24 -8.29
CA LYS A 14 1.98 4.88 -7.63
C LYS A 14 1.73 6.33 -7.22
N ILE A 15 1.12 7.14 -8.08
CA ILE A 15 0.84 8.56 -7.79
C ILE A 15 -0.12 8.67 -6.60
N ALA A 16 -1.15 7.82 -6.55
CA ALA A 16 -2.07 7.79 -5.42
C ALA A 16 -1.41 7.33 -4.11
N MET A 17 -0.46 6.38 -4.19
CA MET A 17 0.32 5.92 -3.03
C MET A 17 1.22 7.02 -2.48
N GLU A 18 1.91 7.78 -3.34
CA GLU A 18 2.77 8.90 -2.96
C GLU A 18 2.01 10.04 -2.26
N MET A 19 0.70 10.16 -2.51
CA MET A 19 -0.17 11.14 -1.86
C MET A 19 -0.69 10.72 -0.48
N ALA A 20 -0.51 9.45 -0.09
CA ALA A 20 -1.04 8.93 1.17
C ALA A 20 -0.15 9.34 2.36
N GLU A 21 -0.76 9.71 3.49
CA GLU A 21 -0.03 9.97 4.75
C GLU A 21 0.55 8.69 5.37
N GLN A 22 -0.13 7.55 5.14
CA GLN A 22 0.29 6.24 5.61
C GLN A 22 -0.03 5.19 4.56
N LEU A 23 0.86 4.20 4.43
CA LEU A 23 0.70 3.08 3.52
C LEU A 23 0.75 1.76 4.28
N ILE A 24 -0.22 0.90 3.98
CA ILE A 24 -0.36 -0.43 4.57
C ILE A 24 -0.24 -1.44 3.44
N GLY A 25 0.79 -2.28 3.50
CA GLY A 25 1.01 -3.33 2.53
C GLY A 25 0.20 -4.54 2.92
N VAL A 26 -0.43 -5.19 1.94
CA VAL A 26 -1.09 -6.48 2.12
C VAL A 26 -0.47 -7.46 1.14
N THR A 27 0.02 -8.58 1.65
CA THR A 27 0.64 -9.64 0.86
C THR A 27 0.09 -11.00 1.25
N MET A 28 0.22 -11.98 0.37
CA MET A 28 -0.19 -13.36 0.60
C MET A 28 1.04 -14.25 0.57
N GLN A 29 1.65 -14.48 1.73
CA GLN A 29 2.80 -15.41 1.85
C GLN A 29 2.35 -16.87 1.73
N GLU A 30 1.14 -17.16 2.21
CA GLU A 30 0.48 -18.45 2.07
C GLU A 30 -0.74 -18.27 1.18
N GLN A 31 -1.03 -19.26 0.34
CA GLN A 31 -2.17 -19.18 -0.57
C GLN A 31 -3.47 -19.01 0.20
N GLY A 32 -4.20 -17.95 -0.12
CA GLY A 32 -5.47 -17.61 0.54
C GLY A 32 -5.35 -16.87 1.87
N VAL A 33 -4.13 -16.60 2.39
CA VAL A 33 -3.95 -15.93 3.69
C VAL A 33 -3.23 -14.60 3.50
N SER A 34 -3.99 -13.51 3.66
CA SER A 34 -3.46 -12.15 3.63
C SER A 34 -2.78 -11.79 4.94
N ARG A 35 -1.64 -11.11 4.85
CA ARG A 35 -0.87 -10.57 5.98
C ARG A 35 -0.54 -9.09 5.73
N ILE A 36 -0.59 -8.30 6.79
CA ILE A 36 -0.19 -6.89 6.77
C ILE A 36 1.33 -6.80 6.89
N VAL A 37 1.94 -5.94 6.08
CA VAL A 37 3.38 -5.67 6.10
C VAL A 37 3.64 -4.16 6.10
N ALA A 38 4.76 -3.78 6.72
CA ALA A 38 5.28 -2.42 6.61
C ALA A 38 5.71 -2.15 5.17
N VAL A 39 5.40 -0.96 4.67
CA VAL A 39 5.75 -0.53 3.32
C VAL A 39 6.91 0.44 3.41
N ASP A 40 8.06 0.03 2.90
CA ASP A 40 9.09 0.96 2.46
C ASP A 40 8.78 1.34 1.02
N MET A 41 8.60 2.63 0.74
CA MET A 41 8.21 3.11 -0.59
C MET A 41 9.25 2.81 -1.66
N GLU A 42 10.55 2.85 -1.34
CA GLU A 42 11.60 2.52 -2.31
C GLU A 42 11.58 1.02 -2.62
N ALA A 43 11.45 0.18 -1.59
CA ALA A 43 11.41 -1.26 -1.76
C ALA A 43 10.10 -1.74 -2.42
N ALA A 44 8.96 -1.12 -2.09
CA ALA A 44 7.64 -1.49 -2.61
C ALA A 44 7.52 -1.28 -4.11
N LEU A 45 8.18 -0.25 -4.65
CA LEU A 45 8.24 -0.02 -6.09
C LEU A 45 8.96 -1.16 -6.82
N GLY A 46 10.02 -1.71 -6.23
CA GLY A 46 10.74 -2.86 -6.80
C GLY A 46 9.92 -4.16 -6.80
N PHE A 47 9.03 -4.36 -5.81
CA PHE A 47 8.14 -5.52 -5.78
C PHE A 47 7.02 -5.45 -6.82
N ALA A 48 6.50 -4.26 -7.13
CA ALA A 48 5.46 -4.08 -8.13
C ALA A 48 5.93 -4.38 -9.57
N GLU A 49 7.23 -4.27 -9.84
CA GLU A 49 7.83 -4.60 -11.15
C GLU A 49 8.16 -6.09 -11.31
N ALA A 50 8.24 -6.84 -10.21
CA ALA A 50 8.63 -8.25 -10.21
C ALA A 50 7.45 -9.25 -10.24
N ALA A 51 6.21 -8.74 -10.11
CA ALA A 51 4.97 -9.52 -10.13
C ALA A 51 4.22 -9.34 -11.46
#